data_AF-A0A962TK55-F1
#
_entry.id   AF-A0A962TK55-F1
#
_cell.length_a   1.000
_cell.length_b   1.000
_cell.length_c   1.000
_cell.angle_alpha   90.00
_cell.angle_beta   90.00
_cell.angle_gamma   90.00
#
_symmetry.space_group_name_H-M   'P 1'
#
loop_
_entity.id
_entity.type
_entity.pdbx_description
1 polymer ?
#
loop_
_entity_poly.entity_id
_entity_poly.type
_entity_poly.pdbx_seq_one_letter_code
_entity_poly.pdbx_strand_id
1 'polypeptide(L)'
;VEFPPHAMAIMAERPAEMLNPDFQGIFYDYPATADFFMNRPPMPYPFFRTAMPSWDNTARRQDTSNIFLHAEPVYYERWLKRLVEETRWFREGDERLLFVNAWNEWAEGTHLEPDRQYGHRYLEATRNALGSLRC
;
A
#
# COMPACT_ATOMS: atom_id res chain seq x y z
N VAL A 1 -14.39 -5.00 3.05
CA VAL A 1 -13.08 -4.37 3.30
C VAL A 1 -12.32 -4.36 1.99
N GLU A 2 -11.66 -3.26 1.64
CA GLU A 2 -10.79 -3.19 0.46
C GLU A 2 -9.53 -4.05 0.66
N PHE A 3 -9.01 -4.69 -0.39
CA PHE A 3 -7.84 -5.57 -0.28
C PHE A 3 -6.80 -5.28 -1.37
N PRO A 4 -6.09 -4.14 -1.30
CA PRO A 4 -5.03 -3.82 -2.26
C PRO A 4 -3.93 -4.89 -2.22
N PRO A 5 -3.31 -5.21 -3.38
CA PRO A 5 -3.48 -4.56 -4.69
C PRO A 5 -4.57 -5.18 -5.58
N HIS A 6 -5.46 -6.03 -5.06
CA HIS A 6 -6.36 -6.81 -5.89
C HIS A 6 -7.24 -5.91 -6.80
N ALA A 7 -7.36 -6.36 -8.06
CA ALA A 7 -8.14 -5.81 -9.17
C ALA A 7 -7.59 -4.58 -9.92
N MET A 8 -6.78 -3.68 -9.33
CA MET A 8 -6.51 -2.37 -9.96
C MET A 8 -5.12 -1.77 -9.66
N ALA A 9 -4.06 -2.51 -9.95
CA ALA A 9 -2.69 -2.00 -9.88
C ALA A 9 -2.23 -1.43 -11.23
N ILE A 10 -1.49 -0.32 -11.20
CA ILE A 10 -0.94 0.33 -12.39
C ILE A 10 0.39 -0.33 -12.74
N MET A 11 0.49 -0.89 -13.95
CA MET A 11 1.72 -1.53 -14.41
C MET A 11 2.85 -0.51 -14.57
N ALA A 12 4.06 -0.90 -14.17
CA ALA A 12 5.28 -0.18 -14.44
C ALA A 12 6.04 -0.82 -15.60
N GLU A 13 6.96 -0.04 -16.18
CA GLU A 13 7.96 -0.60 -17.09
C GLU A 13 8.91 -1.53 -16.34
N ARG A 14 9.36 -2.59 -17.02
CA ARG A 14 10.35 -3.52 -16.48
C ARG A 14 11.69 -2.76 -16.28
N PRO A 15 12.36 -2.91 -15.12
CA PRO A 15 13.69 -2.33 -14.92
C PRO A 15 14.68 -2.79 -16.01
N ALA A 16 15.51 -1.85 -16.50
CA ALA A 16 16.46 -2.13 -17.57
C ALA A 16 17.55 -3.14 -17.15
N GLU A 17 17.98 -3.05 -15.89
CA GLU A 17 18.99 -3.95 -15.31
C GLU A 17 18.30 -4.96 -14.38
N MET A 18 18.24 -6.21 -14.84
CA MET A 18 17.64 -7.32 -14.08
C MET A 18 18.74 -8.25 -13.58
N LEU A 19 18.76 -8.52 -12.27
CA LEU A 19 19.68 -9.50 -11.68
C LEU A 19 19.35 -10.93 -12.11
N ASN A 20 18.06 -11.23 -12.29
CA ASN A 20 17.57 -12.51 -12.77
C ASN A 20 17.08 -12.36 -14.23
N PRO A 21 17.82 -12.89 -15.22
CA PRO A 21 17.43 -12.78 -16.64
C PRO A 21 16.16 -13.58 -16.95
N ASP A 22 15.87 -14.63 -16.19
CA ASP A 22 14.73 -15.53 -16.43
C ASP A 22 13.43 -15.02 -15.79
N PHE A 23 13.47 -13.92 -15.04
CA PHE A 23 12.30 -13.35 -14.37
C PHE A 23 11.17 -13.00 -15.36
N GLN A 24 9.98 -13.55 -15.12
CA GLN A 24 8.73 -13.39 -15.88
C GLN A 24 7.62 -12.70 -15.08
N GLY A 25 7.94 -12.17 -13.89
CA GLY A 25 6.98 -11.47 -13.05
C GLY A 25 6.54 -10.12 -13.59
N ILE A 26 5.59 -9.50 -12.88
CA ILE A 26 4.98 -8.23 -13.26
C ILE A 26 5.43 -7.14 -12.30
N PHE A 27 5.77 -5.98 -12.87
CA PHE A 27 6.10 -4.77 -12.13
C PHE A 27 4.91 -3.82 -12.10
N TYR A 28 4.70 -3.20 -10.95
CA TYR A 28 3.67 -2.20 -10.72
C TYR A 28 4.31 -0.92 -10.18
N ASP A 29 3.74 0.22 -10.55
CA ASP A 29 4.13 1.52 -10.03
C ASP A 29 3.35 1.78 -8.73
N TYR A 30 4.05 1.79 -7.60
CA TYR A 30 3.40 1.98 -6.31
C TYR A 30 2.77 3.38 -6.16
N PRO A 31 3.47 4.50 -6.44
CA PRO A 31 2.86 5.83 -6.37
C PRO A 31 1.61 5.99 -7.22
N ALA A 32 1.62 5.54 -8.48
CA ALA A 32 0.50 5.62 -9.39
C ALA A 32 -0.64 4.70 -8.97
N THR A 33 -0.34 3.51 -8.44
CA THR A 33 -1.36 2.65 -7.84
C THR A 33 -1.98 3.30 -6.60
N ALA A 34 -1.19 3.85 -5.70
CA ALA A 34 -1.68 4.58 -4.54
C ALA A 34 -2.57 5.77 -4.96
N ASP A 35 -2.18 6.52 -6.00
CA ASP A 35 -2.99 7.60 -6.57
C ASP A 35 -4.31 7.10 -7.14
N PHE A 36 -4.30 5.99 -7.87
CA PHE A 36 -5.51 5.36 -8.36
C PHE A 36 -6.46 5.00 -7.20
N PHE A 37 -5.93 4.33 -6.17
CA PHE A 37 -6.73 3.94 -5.01
C PHE A 37 -7.24 5.15 -4.24
N MET A 38 -6.46 6.21 -4.06
CA MET A 38 -6.87 7.45 -3.38
C MET A 38 -8.02 8.19 -4.08
N ASN A 39 -8.13 8.06 -5.39
CA ASN A 39 -9.11 8.79 -6.21
C ASN A 39 -10.37 7.97 -6.57
N ARG A 40 -10.55 6.79 -5.96
CA ARG A 40 -11.75 5.99 -6.17
C ARG A 40 -13.00 6.74 -5.69
N PRO A 41 -14.13 6.65 -6.43
CA PRO A 41 -15.39 7.23 -5.99
C PRO A 41 -15.88 6.52 -4.71
N PRO A 42 -16.67 7.20 -3.87
CA PRO A 42 -17.29 6.58 -2.71
C PRO A 42 -18.24 5.46 -3.14
N MET A 43 -18.25 4.37 -2.38
CA MET A 43 -19.13 3.23 -2.65
C MET A 43 -20.51 3.45 -2.00
N PRO A 44 -21.61 3.02 -2.64
CA PRO A 44 -22.97 3.20 -2.11
C PRO A 44 -23.33 2.22 -0.97
N TYR A 45 -22.33 1.57 -0.37
CA TYR A 45 -22.47 0.56 0.69
C TYR A 45 -21.32 0.71 1.69
N PRO A 46 -21.40 0.06 2.88
CA PRO A 46 -20.30 0.05 3.84
C PRO A 46 -19.02 -0.48 3.21
N PHE A 47 -18.04 0.40 3.08
CA PHE A 47 -16.78 0.12 2.41
C PHE A 47 -15.64 0.72 3.21
N PHE A 48 -14.87 -0.16 3.85
CA PHE A 48 -13.70 0.19 4.61
C PHE A 48 -12.48 0.20 3.70
N ARG A 49 -11.85 1.36 3.60
CA ARG A 49 -10.65 1.59 2.80
C ARG A 49 -9.43 0.93 3.43
N THR A 50 -8.47 0.58 2.59
CA THR A 50 -7.24 -0.09 3.03
C THR A 50 -6.05 0.50 2.30
N ALA A 51 -4.96 0.77 3.03
CA ALA A 51 -3.65 1.07 2.44
C ALA A 51 -2.72 -0.14 2.58
N MET A 52 -1.71 -0.26 1.72
CA MET A 52 -0.65 -1.27 1.85
C MET A 52 0.73 -0.60 1.82
N PRO A 53 1.71 -0.98 2.67
CA PRO A 53 3.05 -0.36 2.67
C PRO A 53 3.88 -0.60 1.40
N SER A 54 3.78 -1.81 0.86
CA SER A 54 4.58 -2.33 -0.26
C SER A 54 4.01 -3.65 -0.75
N TRP A 55 4.63 -4.26 -1.77
CA TRP A 55 4.37 -5.65 -2.18
C TRP A 55 5.53 -6.18 -3.01
N ASP A 56 6.14 -7.27 -2.58
CA ASP A 56 7.11 -8.06 -3.34
C ASP A 56 7.03 -9.50 -2.85
N ASN A 57 6.43 -10.37 -3.67
CA ASN A 57 6.26 -11.78 -3.32
C ASN A 57 7.27 -12.71 -4.00
N THR A 58 8.45 -12.19 -4.35
CA THR A 58 9.57 -12.96 -4.93
C THR A 58 9.98 -14.15 -4.07
N ALA A 59 9.96 -14.02 -2.74
CA ALA A 59 10.26 -15.13 -1.84
C ALA A 59 9.33 -16.35 -2.03
N ARG A 60 8.08 -16.11 -2.46
CA ARG A 60 7.05 -17.14 -2.61
C ARG A 60 6.88 -17.62 -4.05
N ARG A 61 6.96 -16.69 -5.01
CA ARG A 61 6.61 -16.92 -6.42
C ARG A 61 7.81 -16.95 -7.36
N GLN A 62 9.01 -16.68 -6.82
CA GLN A 62 10.28 -16.74 -7.53
C GLN A 62 10.22 -15.93 -8.83
N ASP A 63 10.32 -16.59 -9.99
CA ASP A 63 10.41 -15.93 -11.29
C ASP A 63 9.08 -15.35 -11.77
N THR A 64 7.96 -15.59 -11.07
CA THR A 64 6.60 -15.22 -11.52
C THR A 64 5.89 -14.27 -10.55
N SER A 65 6.66 -13.42 -9.91
CA SER A 65 6.25 -12.60 -8.78
C SER A 65 5.65 -11.26 -9.21
N ASN A 66 4.88 -10.65 -8.32
CA ASN A 66 4.39 -9.29 -8.46
C ASN A 66 5.24 -8.38 -7.57
N ILE A 67 5.79 -7.33 -8.16
CA ILE A 67 6.70 -6.40 -7.48
C ILE A 67 6.21 -4.98 -7.66
N PHE A 68 6.05 -4.26 -6.56
CA PHE A 68 5.69 -2.85 -6.55
C PHE A 68 6.95 -2.00 -6.44
N LEU A 69 7.30 -1.34 -7.55
CA LEU A 69 8.42 -0.42 -7.63
C LEU A 69 8.08 0.88 -6.91
N HIS A 70 9.10 1.53 -6.33
CA HIS A 70 8.98 2.81 -5.63
C HIS A 70 8.03 2.79 -4.42
N ALA A 71 7.84 1.61 -3.82
CA ALA A 71 7.09 1.46 -2.56
C ALA A 71 7.93 1.99 -1.39
N GLU A 72 7.94 3.32 -1.23
CA GLU A 72 8.66 4.01 -0.15
C GLU A 72 7.69 4.52 0.92
N PRO A 73 8.13 4.64 2.20
CA PRO A 73 7.29 5.10 3.29
C PRO A 73 6.55 6.43 3.04
N VAL A 74 7.13 7.34 2.24
CA VAL A 74 6.50 8.63 1.91
C VAL A 74 5.23 8.48 1.08
N TYR A 75 5.19 7.53 0.15
CA TYR A 75 4.01 7.28 -0.68
C TYR A 75 2.93 6.55 0.10
N TYR A 76 3.32 5.64 0.99
CA TYR A 76 2.42 5.01 1.95
C TYR A 76 1.80 6.05 2.90
N GLU A 77 2.59 6.98 3.45
CA GLU A 77 2.09 8.07 4.30
C GLU A 77 1.03 8.89 3.55
N ARG A 78 1.33 9.31 2.31
CA ARG A 78 0.41 10.07 1.47
C ARG A 78 -0.90 9.32 1.25
N TRP A 79 -0.82 8.04 0.89
CA TRP A 79 -1.99 7.19 0.68
C TRP A 79 -2.82 7.09 1.95
N LEU A 80 -2.21 6.69 3.07
CA LEU A 80 -2.93 6.51 4.31
C LEU A 80 -3.57 7.81 4.81
N LYS A 81 -2.85 8.94 4.73
CA LYS A 81 -3.37 10.25 5.13
C LYS A 81 -4.65 10.61 4.36
N ARG A 82 -4.65 10.40 3.05
CA ARG A 82 -5.85 10.65 2.22
C ARG A 82 -7.02 9.77 2.62
N LEU A 83 -6.77 8.49 2.95
CA LEU A 83 -7.82 7.57 3.42
C LEU A 83 -8.36 8.00 4.80
N VAL A 84 -7.48 8.41 5.72
CA VAL A 84 -7.86 8.93 7.03
C VAL A 84 -8.80 10.13 6.88
N GLU A 85 -8.41 11.10 6.06
CA GLU A 85 -9.21 12.28 5.74
C GLU A 85 -10.57 11.87 5.15
N GLU A 86 -10.59 11.06 4.10
CA GLU A 86 -11.83 10.59 3.48
C GLU A 86 -12.76 9.90 4.48
N THR A 87 -12.24 8.94 5.25
CA THR A 87 -13.03 8.21 6.25
C THR A 87 -13.65 9.17 7.28
N ARG A 88 -12.96 10.23 7.70
CA ARG A 88 -13.55 11.24 8.60
C ARG A 88 -14.67 12.04 7.96
N TRP A 89 -14.52 12.37 6.68
CA TRP A 89 -15.49 13.19 5.95
C TRP A 89 -16.78 12.44 5.64
N PHE A 90 -16.68 11.14 5.32
CA PHE A 90 -17.81 10.35 4.84
C PHE A 90 -18.35 9.32 5.83
N ARG A 91 -17.68 9.05 6.95
CA ARG A 91 -18.11 8.07 7.97
C ARG A 91 -18.25 8.72 9.35
N GLU A 92 -19.14 8.15 10.16
CA GLU A 92 -19.46 8.61 11.51
C GLU A 92 -19.31 7.49 12.54
N GLY A 93 -19.11 7.88 13.81
CA GLY A 93 -19.02 6.94 14.93
C GLY A 93 -18.05 5.79 14.70
N ASP A 94 -18.51 4.59 14.98
CA ASP A 94 -17.73 3.34 14.89
C ASP A 94 -17.43 2.91 13.45
N GLU A 95 -18.01 3.57 12.44
CA GLU A 95 -17.69 3.30 11.03
C GLU A 95 -16.42 4.01 10.55
N ARG A 96 -15.78 4.83 11.39
CA ARG A 96 -14.50 5.50 11.10
C ARG A 96 -13.31 4.53 11.18
N LEU A 97 -13.43 3.41 10.47
CA LEU A 97 -12.44 2.36 10.37
C LEU A 97 -11.76 2.41 9.00
N LEU A 98 -10.46 2.14 9.01
CA LEU A 98 -9.66 1.81 7.85
C LEU A 98 -8.72 0.68 8.23
N PHE A 99 -8.17 0.00 7.22
CA PHE A 99 -7.26 -1.11 7.43
C PHE A 99 -5.89 -0.81 6.82
N VAL A 100 -4.88 -1.50 7.32
CA VAL A 100 -3.57 -1.57 6.67
C VAL A 100 -3.26 -3.03 6.38
N ASN A 101 -2.94 -3.32 5.13
CA ASN A 101 -2.47 -4.62 4.68
C ASN A 101 -0.95 -4.55 4.48
N ALA A 102 -0.09 -5.06 5.36
CA ALA A 102 -0.36 -5.79 6.60
C ALA A 102 0.56 -5.35 7.74
N TRP A 103 0.38 -5.93 8.93
CA TRP A 103 1.36 -5.79 10.02
C TRP A 103 2.68 -6.48 9.67
N ASN A 104 2.65 -7.76 9.27
CA ASN A 104 3.84 -8.60 9.12
C ASN A 104 3.71 -9.69 8.03
N GLU A 105 3.18 -9.36 6.85
CA GLU A 105 3.08 -10.33 5.74
C GLU A 105 4.40 -10.36 4.93
N TRP A 106 5.44 -10.88 5.58
CA TRP A 106 6.79 -10.93 5.04
C TRP A 106 6.90 -11.75 3.74
N ALA A 107 6.06 -12.78 3.56
CA ALA A 107 6.10 -13.62 2.36
C ALA A 107 5.60 -12.88 1.09
N GLU A 108 4.83 -11.80 1.27
CA GLU A 108 4.39 -10.92 0.18
C GLU A 108 5.11 -9.56 0.20
N GLY A 109 6.14 -9.41 1.04
CA GLY A 109 6.93 -8.18 1.14
C GLY A 109 6.10 -6.97 1.55
N THR A 110 5.04 -7.16 2.33
CA THR A 110 4.09 -6.12 2.74
C THR A 110 3.92 -6.10 4.25
N HIS A 111 4.62 -5.19 4.91
CA HIS A 111 4.69 -5.16 6.37
C HIS A 111 4.88 -3.74 6.92
N LEU A 112 4.27 -3.50 8.08
CA LEU A 112 4.55 -2.35 8.94
C LEU A 112 5.61 -2.67 9.99
N GLU A 113 5.80 -3.95 10.30
CA GLU A 113 6.78 -4.44 11.25
C GLU A 113 8.18 -3.88 10.91
N PRO A 114 8.94 -3.36 11.89
CA PRO A 114 10.22 -2.75 11.59
C PRO A 114 11.20 -3.70 10.91
N ASP A 115 11.88 -3.22 9.88
CA ASP A 115 12.83 -4.01 9.10
C ASP A 115 14.23 -3.35 9.06
N ARG A 116 15.16 -3.98 8.34
CA ARG A 116 16.52 -3.46 8.20
C ARG A 116 16.66 -2.34 7.16
N GLN A 117 15.73 -2.21 6.23
CA GLN A 117 15.80 -1.26 5.11
C GLN A 117 15.27 0.12 5.51
N TYR A 118 14.13 0.14 6.20
CA TYR A 118 13.38 1.33 6.57
C TYR A 118 13.27 1.50 8.08
N GLY A 119 13.67 0.52 8.90
CA GLY A 119 13.57 0.63 10.36
C GLY A 119 12.13 0.88 10.78
N HIS A 120 11.89 1.98 11.52
CA HIS A 120 10.55 2.37 11.97
C HIS A 120 9.78 3.28 10.99
N ARG A 121 10.32 3.59 9.80
CA ARG A 121 9.75 4.65 8.95
C ARG A 121 8.30 4.40 8.52
N TYR A 122 7.89 3.14 8.33
CA TYR A 122 6.48 2.84 8.04
C TYR A 122 5.55 3.10 9.24
N LEU A 123 6.00 2.81 10.47
CA LEU A 123 5.26 3.16 11.69
C LEU A 123 5.22 4.68 11.91
N GLU A 124 6.31 5.38 11.62
CA GLU A 124 6.37 6.84 11.65
C GLU A 124 5.41 7.45 10.63
N ALA A 125 5.35 6.91 9.41
CA ALA A 125 4.39 7.28 8.39
C ALA A 125 2.94 7.06 8.86
N THR A 126 2.63 5.91 9.47
CA THR A 126 1.32 5.66 10.08
C THR A 126 0.99 6.71 11.15
N ARG A 127 1.93 6.99 12.06
CA ARG A 127 1.76 8.01 13.10
C ARG A 127 1.53 9.40 12.49
N ASN A 128 2.28 9.79 11.47
CA ASN A 128 2.17 11.10 10.82
C ASN A 128 0.83 11.26 10.10
N ALA A 129 0.39 10.23 9.37
CA ALA A 129 -0.91 10.20 8.71
C ALA A 129 -2.05 10.37 9.73
N LEU A 130 -1.98 9.68 10.88
CA LEU A 130 -2.93 9.83 11.99
C LEU A 130 -2.75 11.13 12.78
N GLY A 131 -1.58 11.78 12.71
CA GLY A 131 -1.33 13.07 13.36
C GLY A 131 -2.26 14.18 12.86
N SER A 132 -2.75 14.07 11.63
CA SER A 132 -3.81 14.93 11.06
C SER A 132 -5.15 14.85 11.80
N LEU A 133 -5.33 13.87 12.70
CA LEU A 133 -6.53 13.72 13.53
C LEU A 133 -6.61 14.74 14.67
N ARG A 134 -5.50 15.41 15.01
CA ARG A 134 -5.46 16.40 16.10
C ARG A 134 -6.04 17.74 15.63
N CYS A 135 -7.37 17.83 15.58
CA CYS A 135 -8.16 19.08 15.56
C CYS A 135 -9.35 18.91 16.48
#